data_AF-A0A803QSF5-F1
#
_entry.id   AF-A0A803QSF5-F1
#
_cell.length_a   1.000
_cell.length_b   1.000
_cell.length_c   1.000
_cell.angle_alpha   90.00
_cell.angle_beta   90.00
_cell.angle_gamma   90.00
#
_symmetry.space_group_name_H-M   'P 1'
#
loop_
_entity.id
_entity.type
_entity.pdbx_description
1 polymer ?
#
loop_
_entity_poly.entity_id
_entity_poly.type
_entity_poly.pdbx_seq_one_letter_code
_entity_poly.pdbx_strand_id
1 'polypeptide(L)'
;IQEILIFLSHLYPEDTVKEMLNLLEEHTSQQNLDLNSFSRLCWAIGSISGSMMKEQEIVLLVSVIERLLSCLSCTNYKHHKAVIIINFMYVVGQYPRLLSGQWKFLKVIVNKLLEFMREIHPKIRDMACITILKIVRECKEDFVIVQDGEKKPFVSELLSQLPNLIEGFESHQNYTIFESFGHMIQAEYNLQKKDEYLKILMRLLDQQWCDDESILLLKDENTIRKLVNMFQGIRSVASSLGAGIIYRALLMPQSALYLRYKDAVMYDVHKALLFFFSCTLEWKIETLDNYHEHCLNFFVLIRAIVTHCLDALVVANFQLGTRKKYCESGLTVLLEMLKQFQISEFRNKFYKKYLLSILELIFGVLTDSLHKPGFKLHVMVLHHLFCLAVGLFIAEPLWHVSNCPYRSSNEIFVRKYVTELITPFCVKVNSTANDDVNALFSSTHTADSFMRSVRNFLRQSDEFSEYDRDLFPELEEHDAAEREETRRLIRGIYNRTMKD
;
A
#
# COMPACT_ATOMS: atom_id res chain seq x y z
N ILE A 1 -3.47 -16.56 22.53
CA ILE A 1 -2.30 -16.69 23.45
C ILE A 1 -1.52 -15.38 23.54
N GLN A 2 -1.06 -14.80 22.42
CA GLN A 2 -0.37 -13.48 22.43
C GLN A 2 -1.19 -12.40 23.15
N GLU A 3 -2.48 -12.22 22.80
CA GLU A 3 -3.35 -11.24 23.46
C GLU A 3 -3.41 -11.45 24.99
N ILE A 4 -3.48 -12.70 25.45
CA ILE A 4 -3.49 -13.02 26.89
C ILE A 4 -2.19 -12.58 27.55
N LEU A 5 -1.05 -12.87 26.94
CA LEU A 5 0.26 -12.44 27.44
C LEU A 5 0.36 -10.92 27.53
N ILE A 6 -0.14 -10.21 26.51
CA ILE A 6 -0.19 -8.75 26.49
C ILE A 6 -1.03 -8.24 27.66
N PHE A 7 -2.24 -8.77 27.87
CA PHE A 7 -3.09 -8.37 29.00
C PHE A 7 -2.45 -8.64 30.35
N LEU A 8 -1.82 -9.81 30.54
CA LEU A 8 -1.09 -10.12 31.76
C LEU A 8 0.08 -9.17 31.99
N SER A 9 0.80 -8.80 30.93
CA SER A 9 1.91 -7.84 30.99
C SER A 9 1.44 -6.43 31.36
N HIS A 10 0.21 -6.04 30.99
CA HIS A 10 -0.39 -4.78 31.44
C HIS A 10 -0.74 -4.81 32.93
N LEU A 11 -1.29 -5.94 33.41
CA LEU A 11 -1.75 -6.08 34.79
C LEU A 11 -0.58 -6.23 35.78
N TYR A 12 0.45 -6.97 35.38
CA TYR A 12 1.58 -7.35 36.23
C TYR A 12 2.93 -7.23 35.47
N PRO A 13 3.35 -6.00 35.11
CA PRO A 13 4.55 -5.80 34.28
C PRO A 13 5.83 -6.27 34.97
N GLU A 14 5.99 -5.98 36.27
CA GLU A 14 7.21 -6.34 37.02
C GLU A 14 7.36 -7.86 37.16
N ASP A 15 6.27 -8.55 37.51
CA ASP A 15 6.27 -10.01 37.62
C ASP A 15 6.51 -10.68 36.27
N THR A 16 5.93 -10.14 35.20
CA THR A 16 6.13 -10.65 33.84
C THR A 16 7.60 -10.54 33.42
N VAL A 17 8.22 -9.38 33.62
CA VAL A 17 9.65 -9.17 33.31
C VAL A 17 10.53 -10.12 34.13
N LYS A 18 10.28 -10.20 35.44
CA LYS A 18 11.04 -11.07 36.35
C LYS A 18 10.95 -12.54 35.93
N GLU A 19 9.75 -13.04 35.65
CA GLU A 19 9.54 -14.44 35.29
C GLU A 19 10.18 -14.77 33.94
N MET A 20 10.04 -13.90 32.93
CA MET A 20 10.68 -14.10 31.63
C MET A 20 12.21 -14.14 31.73
N LEU A 21 12.81 -13.30 32.57
CA LEU A 21 14.26 -13.29 32.78
C LEU A 21 14.74 -14.52 33.54
N ASN A 22 14.00 -14.96 34.56
CA ASN A 22 14.32 -16.19 35.31
C ASN A 22 14.30 -17.42 34.39
N LEU A 23 13.26 -17.56 33.56
CA LEU A 23 13.15 -18.67 32.59
C LEU A 23 14.27 -18.63 31.55
N LEU A 24 14.67 -17.42 31.11
CA LEU A 24 15.77 -17.27 30.17
C LEU A 24 17.10 -17.69 30.79
N GLU A 25 17.35 -17.30 32.05
CA GLU A 25 18.53 -17.71 32.79
C GLU A 25 18.58 -19.24 33.00
N GLU A 26 17.45 -19.85 33.37
CA GLU A 26 17.36 -21.30 33.52
C GLU A 26 17.72 -22.03 32.22
N HIS A 27 17.10 -21.65 31.11
CA HIS A 27 17.38 -22.28 29.81
C HIS A 27 18.83 -22.08 29.35
N THR A 28 19.39 -20.88 29.54
CA THR A 28 20.75 -20.57 29.07
C THR A 28 21.85 -21.16 29.96
N SER A 29 21.54 -21.54 31.19
CA SER A 29 22.49 -22.17 32.13
C SER A 29 22.56 -23.69 32.01
N GLN A 30 21.59 -24.33 31.34
CA GLN A 30 21.57 -25.77 31.13
C GLN A 30 22.70 -26.22 30.18
N GLN A 31 23.39 -27.33 30.51
CA GLN A 31 24.45 -27.90 29.65
C GLN A 31 23.94 -28.29 28.25
N ASN A 32 22.66 -28.69 28.15
CA ASN A 32 21.99 -28.99 26.89
C ASN A 32 20.74 -28.12 26.76
N LEU A 33 20.86 -27.03 25.98
CA LEU A 33 19.76 -26.12 25.68
C LEU A 33 18.66 -26.85 24.90
N ASP A 34 17.46 -26.97 25.47
CA ASP A 34 16.27 -27.34 24.69
C ASP A 34 15.87 -26.19 23.77
N LEU A 35 16.25 -26.34 22.49
CA LEU A 35 16.07 -25.32 21.45
C LEU A 35 14.60 -24.95 21.23
N ASN A 36 13.66 -25.88 21.46
CA ASN A 36 12.24 -25.63 21.24
C ASN A 36 11.66 -24.75 22.35
N SER A 37 11.90 -25.11 23.62
CA SER A 37 11.45 -24.32 24.76
C SER A 37 12.09 -22.94 24.78
N PHE A 38 13.40 -22.86 24.50
CA PHE A 38 14.12 -21.60 24.34
C PHE A 38 13.52 -20.69 23.26
N SER A 39 13.19 -21.25 22.08
CA SER A 39 12.60 -20.45 21.00
C SER A 39 11.21 -19.96 21.36
N ARG A 40 10.38 -20.80 21.99
CA ARG A 40 9.05 -20.38 22.47
C ARG A 40 9.13 -19.24 23.49
N LEU A 41 10.12 -19.28 24.39
CA LEU A 41 10.36 -18.19 25.34
C LEU A 41 10.76 -16.90 24.62
N CYS A 42 11.68 -16.95 23.66
CA CYS A 42 12.06 -15.78 22.87
C CYS A 42 10.88 -15.20 22.07
N TRP A 43 10.01 -16.07 21.53
CA TRP A 43 8.78 -15.65 20.88
C TRP A 43 7.80 -14.98 21.85
N ALA A 44 7.63 -15.54 23.05
CA ALA A 44 6.83 -14.94 24.10
C ALA A 44 7.35 -13.55 24.48
N ILE A 45 8.66 -13.41 24.72
CA ILE A 45 9.33 -12.14 24.99
C ILE A 45 9.09 -11.14 23.86
N GLY A 46 9.27 -11.52 22.59
CA GLY A 46 9.02 -10.60 21.47
C GLY A 46 7.54 -10.21 21.33
N SER A 47 6.62 -11.12 21.65
CA SER A 47 5.17 -10.93 21.45
C SER A 47 4.53 -9.91 22.38
N ILE A 48 5.18 -9.59 23.50
CA ILE A 48 4.71 -8.59 24.48
C ILE A 48 5.26 -7.18 24.21
N SER A 49 5.97 -6.97 23.09
CA SER A 49 6.44 -5.64 22.72
C SER A 49 5.30 -4.63 22.69
N GLY A 50 5.54 -3.46 23.27
CA GLY A 50 4.58 -2.37 23.40
C GLY A 50 3.55 -2.55 24.52
N SER A 51 3.56 -3.65 25.28
CA SER A 51 2.57 -3.89 26.35
C SER A 51 2.92 -3.20 27.67
N MET A 52 4.17 -2.77 27.86
CA MET A 52 4.63 -2.13 29.10
C MET A 52 5.19 -0.72 28.84
N MET A 53 5.51 -0.01 29.93
CA MET A 53 6.15 1.30 29.86
C MET A 53 7.58 1.18 29.30
N LYS A 54 8.08 2.22 28.61
CA LYS A 54 9.40 2.16 27.94
C LYS A 54 10.52 1.81 28.91
N GLU A 55 10.45 2.33 30.13
CA GLU A 55 11.44 2.15 31.19
C GLU A 55 11.51 0.69 31.67
N GLN A 56 10.38 -0.03 31.67
CA GLN A 56 10.33 -1.43 32.04
C GLN A 56 10.76 -2.33 30.88
N GLU A 57 10.28 -2.06 29.67
CA GLU A 57 10.63 -2.87 28.50
C GLU A 57 12.11 -2.75 28.12
N ILE A 58 12.73 -1.58 28.30
CA ILE A 58 14.15 -1.42 27.97
C ILE A 58 15.03 -2.26 28.91
N VAL A 59 14.66 -2.38 30.19
CA VAL A 59 15.36 -3.27 31.14
C VAL A 59 15.25 -4.72 30.69
N LEU A 60 14.04 -5.18 30.35
CA LEU A 60 13.83 -6.51 29.80
C LEU A 60 14.67 -6.75 28.54
N LEU A 61 14.60 -5.83 27.58
CA LEU A 61 15.28 -5.97 26.29
C LEU A 61 16.80 -6.04 26.45
N VAL A 62 17.39 -5.15 27.24
CA VAL A 62 18.85 -5.11 27.48
C VAL A 62 19.29 -6.43 28.12
N SER A 63 18.63 -6.87 29.19
CA SER A 63 18.98 -8.13 29.87
C SER A 63 18.83 -9.37 28.97
N VAL A 64 17.77 -9.42 28.14
CA VAL A 64 17.58 -10.51 27.18
C VAL A 64 18.69 -10.50 26.13
N ILE A 65 19.00 -9.35 25.54
CA ILE A 65 20.03 -9.23 24.51
C ILE A 65 21.42 -9.60 25.03
N GLU A 66 21.81 -9.11 26.20
CA GLU A 66 23.07 -9.47 26.84
C GLU A 66 23.17 -10.97 27.07
N ARG A 67 22.09 -11.60 27.57
CA ARG A 67 22.07 -13.04 27.83
C ARG A 67 22.13 -13.85 26.53
N LEU A 68 21.41 -13.45 25.49
CA LEU A 68 21.44 -14.11 24.18
C LEU A 68 22.82 -14.02 23.52
N LEU A 69 23.49 -12.87 23.59
CA LEU A 69 24.85 -12.69 23.07
C LEU A 69 25.87 -13.52 23.86
N SER A 70 25.76 -13.55 25.19
CA SER A 70 26.57 -14.43 26.04
C SER A 70 26.38 -15.90 25.65
N CYS A 71 25.13 -16.34 25.50
CA CYS A 71 24.81 -17.72 25.09
C CYS A 71 25.38 -18.06 23.71
N LEU A 72 25.28 -17.13 22.76
CA LEU A 72 25.85 -17.28 21.41
C LEU A 72 27.38 -17.46 21.46
N SER A 73 28.08 -16.75 22.35
CA SER A 73 29.53 -16.83 22.50
C SER A 73 30.01 -18.14 23.14
N CYS A 74 29.23 -18.71 24.06
CA CYS A 74 29.57 -19.95 24.77
C CYS A 74 29.19 -21.22 23.99
N THR A 75 28.32 -21.11 22.98
CA THR A 75 27.82 -22.26 22.24
C THR A 75 28.82 -22.71 21.17
N ASN A 76 29.18 -24.00 21.14
CA ASN A 76 30.11 -24.55 20.14
C ASN A 76 29.41 -25.20 18.93
N TYR A 77 28.14 -25.59 19.07
CA TYR A 77 27.40 -26.30 18.01
C TYR A 77 26.79 -25.33 16.98
N LYS A 78 27.13 -25.51 15.70
CA LYS A 78 26.64 -24.65 14.60
C LYS A 78 25.12 -24.53 14.54
N HIS A 79 24.40 -25.65 14.72
CA HIS A 79 22.93 -25.65 14.73
C HIS A 79 22.35 -24.82 15.89
N HIS A 80 22.93 -24.94 17.09
CA HIS A 80 22.48 -24.18 18.25
C HIS A 80 22.76 -22.68 18.06
N LYS A 81 23.93 -22.32 17.51
CA LYS A 81 24.25 -20.93 17.14
C LYS A 81 23.19 -20.35 16.20
N ALA A 82 22.81 -21.09 15.16
CA ALA A 82 21.80 -20.64 14.21
C ALA A 82 20.45 -20.34 14.91
N VAL A 83 19.99 -21.23 15.80
CA VAL A 83 18.75 -21.02 16.58
C VAL A 83 18.85 -19.80 17.49
N ILE A 84 19.99 -19.60 18.17
CA ILE A 84 20.21 -18.42 19.03
C ILE A 84 20.21 -17.13 18.19
N ILE A 85 20.87 -17.13 17.02
CA ILE A 85 20.90 -15.98 16.10
C ILE A 85 19.49 -15.63 15.60
N ILE A 86 18.70 -16.63 15.20
CA ILE A 86 17.31 -16.43 14.75
C ILE A 86 16.47 -15.80 15.87
N ASN A 87 16.56 -16.34 17.08
CA ASN A 87 15.80 -15.81 18.21
C ASN A 87 16.26 -14.41 18.65
N PHE A 88 17.57 -14.13 18.60
CA PHE A 88 18.12 -12.79 18.81
C PHE A 88 17.52 -11.79 17.81
N MET A 89 17.57 -12.12 16.51
CA MET A 89 17.05 -11.25 15.46
C MET A 89 15.53 -11.07 15.58
N TYR A 90 14.81 -12.12 15.97
CA TYR A 90 13.39 -12.04 16.24
C TYR A 90 13.10 -11.03 17.35
N VAL A 91 13.70 -11.20 18.54
CA VAL A 91 13.46 -10.34 19.71
C VAL A 91 13.81 -8.89 19.37
N VAL A 92 15.03 -8.63 18.90
CA VAL A 92 15.47 -7.28 18.52
C VAL A 92 14.50 -6.64 17.51
N GLY A 93 14.06 -7.40 16.51
CA GLY A 93 13.14 -6.93 15.48
C GLY A 93 11.73 -6.59 15.96
N GLN A 94 11.33 -6.99 17.18
CA GLN A 94 10.06 -6.60 17.79
C GLN A 94 10.14 -5.30 18.60
N TYR A 95 11.34 -4.89 19.03
CA TYR A 95 11.54 -3.72 19.89
C TYR A 95 12.25 -2.49 19.26
N PRO A 96 12.13 -2.17 17.94
CA PRO A 96 12.75 -0.97 17.38
C PRO A 96 12.46 0.34 18.15
N ARG A 97 11.23 0.50 18.67
CA ARG A 97 10.79 1.65 19.46
C ARG A 97 11.68 1.97 20.67
N LEU A 98 12.29 0.96 21.27
CA LEU A 98 13.14 1.09 22.45
C LEU A 98 14.60 1.40 22.10
N LEU A 99 14.99 1.16 20.84
CA LEU A 99 16.33 1.44 20.35
C LEU A 99 16.49 2.91 19.95
N SER A 100 15.39 3.56 19.54
CA SER A 100 15.38 4.98 19.18
C SER A 100 15.81 5.85 20.37
N GLY A 101 16.81 6.71 20.14
CA GLY A 101 17.42 7.56 21.16
C GLY A 101 18.39 6.85 22.12
N GLN A 102 18.63 5.54 21.95
CA GLN A 102 19.57 4.75 22.76
C GLN A 102 20.81 4.36 21.94
N TRP A 103 21.59 5.37 21.52
CA TRP A 103 22.62 5.22 20.48
C TRP A 103 23.61 4.08 20.71
N LYS A 104 24.24 4.01 21.88
CA LYS A 104 25.25 2.99 22.17
C LYS A 104 24.70 1.58 21.98
N PHE A 105 23.45 1.38 22.39
CA PHE A 105 22.77 0.09 22.28
C PHE A 105 22.34 -0.21 20.85
N LEU A 106 21.73 0.77 20.16
CA LEU A 106 21.37 0.66 18.75
C LEU A 106 22.58 0.30 17.87
N LYS A 107 23.73 0.98 18.06
CA LYS A 107 24.95 0.73 17.29
C LYS A 107 25.48 -0.70 17.49
N VAL A 108 25.49 -1.21 18.73
CA VAL A 108 25.91 -2.59 19.03
C VAL A 108 25.02 -3.60 18.30
N ILE A 109 23.70 -3.42 18.37
CA ILE A 109 22.74 -4.30 17.72
C ILE A 109 22.92 -4.27 16.20
N VAL A 110 22.99 -3.09 15.59
CA VAL A 110 23.12 -2.98 14.13
C VAL A 110 24.42 -3.61 13.65
N ASN A 111 25.54 -3.36 14.32
CA ASN A 111 26.82 -4.02 13.98
C ASN A 111 26.72 -5.54 14.08
N LYS A 112 26.03 -6.07 15.10
CA LYS A 112 25.81 -7.51 15.20
C LYS A 112 24.94 -8.06 14.06
N LEU A 113 23.92 -7.34 13.62
CA LEU A 113 23.12 -7.72 12.46
C LEU A 113 23.92 -7.68 11.16
N LEU A 114 24.84 -6.71 11.00
CA LEU A 114 25.77 -6.66 9.87
C LEU A 114 26.75 -7.84 9.86
N GLU A 115 27.17 -8.33 11.03
CA GLU A 115 27.92 -9.60 11.12
C GLU A 115 27.07 -10.79 10.64
N PHE A 116 25.79 -10.86 11.07
CA PHE A 116 24.88 -11.94 10.65
C PHE A 116 24.53 -11.89 9.16
N MET A 117 24.55 -10.72 8.53
CA MET A 117 24.43 -10.60 7.07
C MET A 117 25.56 -11.32 6.32
N ARG A 118 26.75 -11.43 6.93
CA ARG A 118 27.89 -12.14 6.35
C ARG A 118 27.89 -13.64 6.62
N GLU A 119 26.89 -14.16 7.33
CA GLU A 119 26.76 -15.60 7.56
C GLU A 119 26.52 -16.35 6.25
N ILE A 120 27.00 -17.59 6.21
CA ILE A 120 26.89 -18.47 5.03
C ILE A 120 25.44 -18.94 4.84
N HIS A 121 24.69 -19.08 5.94
CA HIS A 121 23.34 -19.61 5.90
C HIS A 121 22.33 -18.59 5.34
N PRO A 122 21.70 -18.82 4.17
CA PRO A 122 20.87 -17.82 3.49
C PRO A 122 19.72 -17.29 4.34
N LYS A 123 19.00 -18.17 5.06
CA LYS A 123 17.88 -17.74 5.93
C LYS A 123 18.30 -16.78 7.06
N ILE A 124 19.53 -16.91 7.56
CA ILE A 124 20.04 -16.00 8.61
C ILE A 124 20.31 -14.63 7.99
N ARG A 125 20.93 -14.61 6.80
CA ARG A 125 21.18 -13.39 6.04
C ARG A 125 19.89 -12.66 5.68
N ASP A 126 18.87 -13.37 5.18
CA ASP A 126 17.55 -12.82 4.87
C ASP A 126 16.93 -12.14 6.10
N MET A 127 16.90 -12.88 7.21
CA MET A 127 16.32 -12.38 8.46
C MET A 127 17.12 -11.20 9.03
N ALA A 128 18.44 -11.17 8.87
CA ALA A 128 19.26 -10.03 9.27
C ALA A 128 18.91 -8.79 8.45
N CYS A 129 18.77 -8.90 7.13
CA CYS A 129 18.37 -7.80 6.26
C CYS A 129 16.98 -7.24 6.64
N ILE A 130 16.00 -8.12 6.86
CA ILE A 130 14.65 -7.74 7.27
C ILE A 130 14.67 -7.07 8.65
N THR A 131 15.46 -7.60 9.59
CA THR A 131 15.57 -7.05 10.95
C THR A 131 16.20 -5.66 10.93
N ILE A 132 17.23 -5.43 10.11
CA ILE A 132 17.80 -4.10 9.90
C ILE A 132 16.76 -3.15 9.35
N LEU A 133 16.00 -3.54 8.32
CA LEU A 133 14.94 -2.71 7.75
C LEU A 133 13.91 -2.31 8.81
N LYS A 134 13.48 -3.25 9.66
CA LYS A 134 12.55 -2.97 10.78
C LYS A 134 13.11 -1.95 11.77
N ILE A 135 14.37 -2.10 12.17
CA ILE A 135 15.03 -1.14 13.08
C ILE A 135 15.10 0.24 12.44
N VAL A 136 15.53 0.30 11.19
CA VAL A 136 15.74 1.55 10.46
C VAL A 136 14.44 2.30 10.24
N ARG A 137 13.34 1.62 9.90
CA ARG A 137 12.02 2.26 9.72
C ARG A 137 11.60 3.08 10.96
N GLU A 138 11.99 2.65 12.16
CA GLU A 138 11.66 3.33 13.43
C GLU A 138 12.79 4.22 13.99
N CYS A 139 14.06 3.95 13.64
CA CYS A 139 15.23 4.63 14.22
C CYS A 139 16.06 5.45 13.20
N LYS A 140 15.59 5.63 11.97
CA LYS A 140 16.33 6.26 10.85
C LYS A 140 16.98 7.61 11.18
N GLU A 141 16.36 8.43 12.03
CA GLU A 141 16.90 9.73 12.46
C GLU A 141 18.23 9.58 13.21
N ASP A 142 18.38 8.52 14.01
CA ASP A 142 19.59 8.25 14.77
C ASP A 142 20.81 7.94 13.89
N PHE A 143 20.60 7.51 12.63
CA PHE A 143 21.67 7.14 11.70
C PHE A 143 22.28 8.34 10.97
N VAL A 144 21.53 9.43 10.82
CA VAL A 144 21.93 10.61 10.01
C VAL A 144 22.53 11.74 10.84
N ILE A 145 22.31 11.73 12.16
CA ILE A 145 22.93 12.68 13.08
C ILE A 145 24.31 12.18 13.55
N VAL A 146 25.16 13.11 13.99
CA VAL A 146 26.39 12.75 14.70
C VAL A 146 26.02 12.48 16.15
N GLN A 147 26.24 11.25 16.58
CA GLN A 147 25.87 10.79 17.91
C GLN A 147 27.01 11.02 18.92
N ASP A 148 26.68 10.98 20.21
CA ASP A 148 27.66 11.21 21.28
C ASP A 148 28.83 10.23 21.22
N GLY A 149 30.04 10.78 21.14
CA GLY A 149 31.29 10.02 21.02
C GLY A 149 31.67 9.60 19.60
N GLU A 150 30.87 9.94 18.59
CA GLU A 150 31.13 9.63 17.18
C GLU A 150 31.68 10.84 16.43
N LYS A 151 32.48 10.59 15.38
CA LYS A 151 33.07 11.66 14.55
C LYS A 151 32.21 12.06 13.34
N LYS A 152 31.36 11.15 12.88
CA LYS A 152 30.53 11.32 11.68
C LYS A 152 29.22 10.53 11.83
N PRO A 153 28.18 10.85 11.04
CA PRO A 153 26.95 10.07 11.04
C PRO A 153 27.20 8.61 10.65
N PHE A 154 26.47 7.69 11.27
CA PHE A 154 26.67 6.27 11.02
C PHE A 154 26.27 5.85 9.61
N VAL A 155 25.27 6.50 8.99
CA VAL A 155 24.91 6.25 7.58
C VAL A 155 26.11 6.41 6.64
N SER A 156 27.02 7.36 6.91
CA SER A 156 28.25 7.54 6.12
C SER A 156 29.21 6.36 6.27
N GLU A 157 29.33 5.82 7.48
CA GLU A 157 30.13 4.63 7.73
C GLU A 157 29.53 3.40 7.03
N LEU A 158 28.22 3.21 7.18
CA LEU A 158 27.50 2.11 6.56
C LEU A 158 27.59 2.14 5.03
N LEU A 159 27.41 3.30 4.40
CA LEU A 159 27.53 3.45 2.94
C LEU A 159 28.94 3.09 2.44
N SER A 160 29.99 3.39 3.23
CA SER A 160 31.36 3.03 2.88
C SER A 160 31.66 1.54 3.01
N GLN A 161 30.97 0.83 3.91
CA GLN A 161 31.11 -0.61 4.12
C GLN A 161 30.18 -1.43 3.21
N LEU A 162 29.12 -0.82 2.69
CA LEU A 162 28.08 -1.47 1.91
C LEU A 162 28.59 -2.33 0.74
N PRO A 163 29.57 -1.91 -0.08
CA PRO A 163 30.08 -2.73 -1.19
C PRO A 163 30.58 -4.11 -0.75
N ASN A 164 31.25 -4.18 0.40
CA ASN A 164 31.78 -5.42 0.96
C ASN A 164 30.70 -6.24 1.68
N LEU A 165 29.64 -5.60 2.15
CA LEU A 165 28.55 -6.27 2.86
C LEU A 165 27.62 -7.03 1.92
N ILE A 166 27.39 -6.49 0.71
CA ILE A 166 26.45 -7.06 -0.27
C ILE A 166 27.11 -8.06 -1.23
N GLU A 167 28.39 -8.37 -1.04
CA GLU A 167 29.08 -9.35 -1.87
C GLU A 167 28.44 -10.74 -1.71
N GLY A 168 28.02 -11.34 -2.83
CA GLY A 168 27.34 -12.64 -2.83
C GLY A 168 25.90 -12.60 -2.34
N PHE A 169 25.25 -11.44 -2.33
CA PHE A 169 23.83 -11.31 -1.99
C PHE A 169 22.92 -11.78 -3.11
N GLU A 170 21.81 -12.39 -2.71
CA GLU A 170 20.68 -12.67 -3.60
C GLU A 170 19.87 -11.38 -3.85
N SER A 171 19.11 -11.36 -4.94
CA SER A 171 18.47 -10.12 -5.39
C SER A 171 17.47 -9.55 -4.38
N HIS A 172 16.69 -10.38 -3.68
CA HIS A 172 15.75 -9.93 -2.65
C HIS A 172 16.45 -9.36 -1.39
N GLN A 173 17.62 -9.91 -1.03
CA GLN A 173 18.45 -9.39 0.07
C GLN A 173 18.96 -7.99 -0.28
N ASN A 174 19.41 -7.80 -1.53
CA ASN A 174 19.79 -6.49 -2.03
C ASN A 174 18.63 -5.51 -1.91
N TYR A 175 17.43 -5.81 -2.43
CA TYR A 175 16.31 -4.86 -2.34
C TYR A 175 16.04 -4.41 -0.90
N THR A 176 15.96 -5.37 0.02
CA THR A 176 15.68 -5.10 1.44
C THR A 176 16.72 -4.16 2.08
N ILE A 177 18.00 -4.37 1.79
CA ILE A 177 19.07 -3.52 2.31
C ILE A 177 19.06 -2.14 1.65
N PHE A 178 18.94 -2.08 0.32
CA PHE A 178 18.86 -0.80 -0.39
C PHE A 178 17.64 0.03 0.07
N GLU A 179 16.51 -0.61 0.39
CA GLU A 179 15.36 0.03 1.06
C GLU A 179 15.73 0.64 2.41
N SER A 180 16.47 -0.12 3.22
CA SER A 180 16.91 0.32 4.55
C SER A 180 17.76 1.59 4.44
N PHE A 181 18.73 1.60 3.52
CA PHE A 181 19.54 2.81 3.27
C PHE A 181 18.69 3.96 2.72
N GLY A 182 17.72 3.68 1.85
CA GLY A 182 16.77 4.68 1.37
C GLY A 182 15.99 5.35 2.51
N HIS A 183 15.54 4.60 3.51
CA HIS A 183 14.89 5.16 4.71
C HIS A 183 15.85 6.00 5.57
N MET A 184 17.11 5.61 5.74
CA MET A 184 18.10 6.44 6.44
C MET A 184 18.30 7.77 5.69
N ILE A 185 18.54 7.70 4.37
CA ILE A 185 18.75 8.89 3.54
C ILE A 185 17.52 9.79 3.55
N GLN A 186 16.32 9.21 3.57
CA GLN A 186 15.06 9.94 3.67
C GLN A 186 14.99 10.83 4.92
N ALA A 187 15.59 10.39 6.04
CA ALA A 187 15.64 11.12 7.30
C ALA A 187 16.70 12.24 7.35
N GLU A 188 17.66 12.29 6.41
CA GLU A 188 18.65 13.37 6.36
C GLU A 188 17.98 14.72 6.06
N TYR A 189 18.25 15.70 6.94
CA TYR A 189 17.69 17.05 6.86
C TYR A 189 18.47 17.93 5.88
N ASN A 190 19.79 17.73 5.77
CA ASN A 190 20.63 18.50 4.86
C ASN A 190 20.49 17.97 3.43
N LEU A 191 19.86 18.75 2.55
CA LEU A 191 19.60 18.38 1.17
C LEU A 191 20.87 18.05 0.36
N GLN A 192 22.01 18.69 0.64
CA GLN A 192 23.26 18.42 -0.07
C GLN A 192 23.84 17.06 0.33
N LYS A 193 23.89 16.77 1.64
CA LYS A 193 24.33 15.44 2.14
C LYS A 193 23.38 14.34 1.70
N LYS A 194 22.08 14.63 1.71
CA LYS A 194 21.05 13.72 1.22
C LYS A 194 21.27 13.35 -0.24
N ASP A 195 21.51 14.33 -1.10
CA ASP A 195 21.83 14.11 -2.51
C ASP A 195 23.16 13.35 -2.69
N GLU A 196 24.17 13.63 -1.86
CA GLU A 196 25.45 12.91 -1.88
C GLU A 196 25.28 11.43 -1.52
N TYR A 197 24.60 11.14 -0.41
CA TYR A 197 24.31 9.77 0.01
C TYR A 197 23.46 9.03 -1.02
N LEU A 198 22.46 9.70 -1.60
CA LEU A 198 21.62 9.12 -2.64
C LEU A 198 22.44 8.78 -3.90
N LYS A 199 23.37 9.65 -4.33
CA LYS A 199 24.28 9.36 -5.45
C LYS A 199 25.15 8.14 -5.17
N ILE A 200 25.69 8.03 -3.96
CA ILE A 200 26.49 6.86 -3.56
C ILE A 200 25.62 5.60 -3.62
N LEU A 201 24.43 5.61 -3.02
CA LEU A 201 23.54 4.46 -2.99
C LEU A 201 23.14 4.02 -4.41
N MET A 202 22.72 4.96 -5.27
CA MET A 202 22.33 4.65 -6.65
C MET A 202 23.50 4.14 -7.47
N ARG A 203 24.71 4.69 -7.29
CA ARG A 203 25.91 4.16 -7.95
C ARG A 203 26.21 2.72 -7.54
N LEU A 204 26.06 2.39 -6.26
CA LEU A 204 26.26 1.01 -5.78
C LEU A 204 25.20 0.07 -6.34
N LEU A 205 23.96 0.54 -6.49
CA LEU A 205 22.86 -0.19 -7.10
C LEU A 205 23.14 -0.46 -8.59
N ASP A 206 23.58 0.56 -9.34
CA ASP A 206 23.95 0.44 -10.74
C ASP A 206 25.12 -0.55 -10.94
N GLN A 207 26.10 -0.55 -10.02
CA GLN A 207 27.21 -1.50 -10.03
C GLN A 207 26.78 -2.96 -9.85
N GLN A 208 25.63 -3.22 -9.20
CA GLN A 208 25.10 -4.59 -9.12
C GLN A 208 24.65 -5.11 -10.48
N TRP A 209 24.46 -4.25 -11.48
CA TRP A 209 23.79 -4.60 -12.74
C TRP A 209 24.71 -4.65 -13.96
N CYS A 210 25.88 -4.01 -13.90
CA CYS A 210 27.00 -4.07 -14.87
C CYS A 210 26.66 -3.77 -16.35
N ASP A 211 27.66 -3.35 -17.13
CA ASP A 211 27.56 -2.83 -18.50
C ASP A 211 27.29 -3.93 -19.56
N ASP A 212 26.23 -4.72 -19.38
CA ASP A 212 25.88 -5.78 -20.31
C ASP A 212 25.08 -5.17 -21.49
N GLU A 213 25.76 -4.86 -22.61
CA GLU A 213 25.11 -4.38 -23.85
C GLU A 213 24.02 -5.34 -24.36
N SER A 214 24.03 -6.59 -23.89
CA SER A 214 23.00 -7.61 -24.11
C SER A 214 21.60 -7.19 -23.62
N ILE A 215 21.49 -6.28 -22.65
CA ILE A 215 20.19 -5.75 -22.16
C ILE A 215 19.40 -5.08 -23.28
N LEU A 216 20.07 -4.52 -24.30
CA LEU A 216 19.41 -3.91 -25.47
C LEU A 216 18.75 -4.94 -26.38
N LEU A 217 19.21 -6.19 -26.36
CA LEU A 217 18.75 -7.23 -27.29
C LEU A 217 17.49 -7.94 -26.82
N LEU A 218 17.11 -7.83 -25.52
CA LEU A 218 15.87 -8.36 -24.89
C LEU A 218 15.37 -9.71 -25.46
N LYS A 219 16.28 -10.64 -25.73
CA LYS A 219 15.98 -11.88 -26.47
C LYS A 219 15.97 -13.12 -25.59
N ASP A 220 16.67 -13.08 -24.45
CA ASP A 220 16.84 -14.23 -23.57
C ASP A 220 16.27 -13.98 -22.16
N GLU A 221 15.80 -15.05 -21.54
CA GLU A 221 15.15 -15.03 -20.22
C GLU A 221 16.06 -14.51 -19.11
N ASN A 222 17.37 -14.75 -19.21
CA ASN A 222 18.34 -14.28 -18.22
C ASN A 222 18.48 -12.75 -18.26
N THR A 223 18.54 -12.16 -19.45
CA THR A 223 18.55 -10.71 -19.65
C THR A 223 17.27 -10.07 -19.12
N ILE A 224 16.09 -10.67 -19.36
CA ILE A 224 14.82 -10.19 -18.81
C ILE A 224 14.82 -10.24 -17.28
N ARG A 225 15.33 -11.33 -16.69
CA ARG A 225 15.41 -11.48 -15.23
C ARG A 225 16.34 -10.44 -14.60
N LYS A 226 17.50 -10.16 -15.23
CA LYS A 226 18.40 -9.06 -14.83
C LYS A 226 17.67 -7.71 -14.87
N LEU A 227 16.90 -7.45 -15.94
CA LEU A 227 16.11 -6.22 -16.09
C LEU A 227 15.05 -6.06 -14.99
N VAL A 228 14.29 -7.12 -14.71
CA VAL A 228 13.28 -7.14 -13.63
C VAL A 228 13.94 -6.87 -12.29
N ASN A 229 15.08 -7.52 -12.02
CA ASN A 229 15.80 -7.34 -10.78
C ASN A 229 16.29 -5.90 -10.60
N MET A 230 16.70 -5.28 -11.70
CA MET A 230 17.05 -3.87 -11.71
C MET A 230 15.86 -2.99 -11.31
N PHE A 231 14.73 -3.12 -12.00
CA PHE A 231 13.55 -2.31 -11.70
C PHE A 231 13.07 -2.50 -10.26
N GLN A 232 13.17 -3.71 -9.73
CA GLN A 232 12.81 -3.99 -8.34
C GLN A 232 13.75 -3.29 -7.34
N GLY A 233 15.05 -3.23 -7.61
CA GLY A 233 15.99 -2.45 -6.79
C GLY A 233 15.72 -0.96 -6.83
N ILE A 234 15.48 -0.38 -8.02
CA ILE A 234 15.10 1.04 -8.14
C ILE A 234 13.81 1.32 -7.38
N ARG A 235 12.80 0.45 -7.54
CA ARG A 235 11.51 0.57 -6.86
C ARG A 235 11.68 0.60 -5.35
N SER A 236 12.49 -0.28 -4.79
CA SER A 236 12.72 -0.40 -3.35
C SER A 236 13.40 0.84 -2.75
N VAL A 237 14.38 1.42 -3.44
CA VAL A 237 14.98 2.71 -3.04
C VAL A 237 13.96 3.86 -3.21
N ALA A 238 13.20 3.87 -4.30
CA ALA A 238 12.22 4.94 -4.54
C ALA A 238 11.08 4.94 -3.51
N SER A 239 10.56 3.76 -3.13
CA SER A 239 9.48 3.63 -2.15
C SER A 239 9.90 4.09 -0.75
N SER A 240 11.19 3.95 -0.39
CA SER A 240 11.71 4.35 0.92
C SER A 240 12.02 5.85 1.03
N LEU A 241 12.22 6.56 -0.09
CA LEU A 241 12.58 7.99 -0.12
C LEU A 241 11.37 8.96 -0.05
N GLY A 242 10.15 8.48 -0.32
CA GLY A 242 8.91 9.27 -0.27
C GLY A 242 8.64 10.14 -1.51
N ALA A 243 7.37 10.52 -1.71
CA ALA A 243 6.82 11.07 -2.97
C ALA A 243 7.59 12.25 -3.60
N GLY A 244 8.23 13.12 -2.79
CA GLY A 244 8.96 14.29 -3.28
C GLY A 244 10.34 14.00 -3.89
N ILE A 245 10.93 12.84 -3.61
CA ILE A 245 12.31 12.47 -4.03
C ILE A 245 12.28 11.39 -5.13
N ILE A 246 11.16 10.69 -5.33
CA ILE A 246 10.98 9.68 -6.39
C ILE A 246 11.36 10.26 -7.77
N TYR A 247 10.93 11.49 -8.07
CA TYR A 247 11.25 12.15 -9.33
C TYR A 247 12.75 12.44 -9.47
N ARG A 248 13.46 12.75 -8.37
CA ARG A 248 14.92 12.97 -8.40
C ARG A 248 15.71 11.67 -8.50
N ALA A 249 15.28 10.61 -7.82
CA ALA A 249 15.91 9.28 -7.87
C ALA A 249 15.75 8.62 -9.26
N LEU A 250 14.55 8.73 -9.87
CA LEU A 250 14.32 8.24 -11.25
C LEU A 250 15.02 9.09 -12.32
N LEU A 251 15.24 10.39 -12.08
CA LEU A 251 15.91 11.31 -13.02
C LEU A 251 17.39 11.48 -12.76
N MET A 252 17.98 10.80 -11.76
CA MET A 252 19.41 10.93 -11.52
C MET A 252 20.17 10.45 -12.77
N PRO A 253 21.01 11.29 -13.40
CA PRO A 253 21.65 11.01 -14.69
C PRO A 253 22.69 9.88 -14.69
N GLN A 254 22.72 9.01 -13.69
CA GLN A 254 23.82 8.07 -13.47
C GLN A 254 23.44 6.60 -13.66
N SER A 255 22.15 6.25 -13.69
CA SER A 255 21.77 4.93 -14.16
C SER A 255 21.93 4.91 -15.68
N ALA A 256 22.79 4.01 -16.17
CA ALA A 256 22.97 3.79 -17.61
C ALA A 256 21.63 3.54 -18.32
N LEU A 257 20.62 3.05 -17.59
CA LEU A 257 19.27 2.85 -18.09
C LEU A 257 18.49 4.16 -18.34
N TYR A 258 18.57 5.16 -17.46
CA TYR A 258 17.84 6.42 -17.64
C TYR A 258 18.36 7.15 -18.89
N LEU A 259 19.67 7.29 -19.06
CA LEU A 259 20.24 7.92 -20.26
C LEU A 259 19.96 7.13 -21.55
N ARG A 260 19.85 5.79 -21.47
CA ARG A 260 19.74 4.89 -22.63
C ARG A 260 18.28 4.58 -23.03
N TYR A 261 17.34 4.71 -22.09
CA TYR A 261 15.92 4.43 -22.29
C TYR A 261 15.00 5.64 -22.03
N LYS A 262 15.49 6.83 -21.63
CA LYS A 262 14.64 8.02 -21.42
C LYS A 262 13.78 8.35 -22.63
N ASP A 263 14.37 8.31 -23.83
CA ASP A 263 13.66 8.63 -25.06
C ASP A 263 12.72 7.51 -25.50
N ALA A 264 13.10 6.24 -25.26
CA ALA A 264 12.26 5.07 -25.51
C ALA A 264 11.09 4.98 -24.52
N VAL A 265 11.32 5.12 -23.21
CA VAL A 265 10.29 4.99 -22.16
C VAL A 265 9.31 6.15 -22.19
N MET A 266 9.72 7.40 -22.44
CA MET A 266 8.74 8.50 -22.51
C MET A 266 7.90 8.45 -23.79
N TYR A 267 8.49 8.02 -24.92
CA TYR A 267 7.78 7.85 -26.20
C TYR A 267 6.92 6.57 -26.23
N ASP A 268 7.43 5.48 -25.66
CA ASP A 268 6.76 4.19 -25.56
C ASP A 268 5.79 4.10 -24.40
N VAL A 269 5.87 4.90 -23.32
CA VAL A 269 4.77 4.94 -22.33
C VAL A 269 3.52 5.54 -22.98
N HIS A 270 3.65 6.55 -23.84
CA HIS A 270 2.50 7.09 -24.57
C HIS A 270 1.93 6.08 -25.58
N LYS A 271 2.79 5.39 -26.35
CA LYS A 271 2.36 4.33 -27.29
C LYS A 271 1.91 3.04 -26.60
N ALA A 272 2.54 2.62 -25.52
CA ALA A 272 2.15 1.46 -24.71
C ALA A 272 0.86 1.76 -23.99
N LEU A 273 0.63 2.98 -23.49
CA LEU A 273 -0.70 3.37 -22.99
C LEU A 273 -1.72 3.28 -24.11
N LEU A 274 -1.48 3.86 -25.29
CA LEU A 274 -2.40 3.77 -26.43
C LEU A 274 -2.66 2.33 -26.90
N PHE A 275 -1.62 1.49 -26.96
CA PHE A 275 -1.68 0.07 -27.36
C PHE A 275 -2.39 -0.77 -26.30
N PHE A 276 -2.06 -0.58 -25.02
CA PHE A 276 -2.70 -1.27 -23.91
C PHE A 276 -4.16 -0.83 -23.78
N PHE A 277 -4.48 0.47 -23.88
CA PHE A 277 -5.86 0.95 -23.95
C PHE A 277 -6.63 0.33 -25.13
N SER A 278 -6.04 0.23 -26.32
CA SER A 278 -6.70 -0.42 -27.47
C SER A 278 -6.93 -1.92 -27.27
N CYS A 279 -5.96 -2.63 -26.68
CA CYS A 279 -6.08 -4.08 -26.48
C CYS A 279 -7.01 -4.43 -25.31
N THR A 280 -6.95 -3.71 -24.18
CA THR A 280 -7.74 -4.02 -22.98
C THR A 280 -9.22 -3.62 -23.11
N LEU A 281 -9.55 -2.59 -23.92
CA LEU A 281 -10.95 -2.22 -24.22
C LEU A 281 -11.66 -3.22 -25.15
N GLU A 282 -10.90 -4.03 -25.90
CA GLU A 282 -11.43 -5.06 -26.81
C GLU A 282 -11.72 -6.41 -26.15
N TRP A 283 -11.18 -6.68 -24.94
CA TRP A 283 -11.32 -8.00 -24.28
C TRP A 283 -12.78 -8.38 -24.02
N LYS A 284 -13.25 -9.52 -24.54
CA LYS A 284 -14.60 -10.07 -24.31
C LYS A 284 -14.74 -10.60 -22.86
N ILE A 285 -15.97 -10.82 -22.38
CA ILE A 285 -16.25 -11.26 -21.00
C ILE A 285 -15.48 -12.54 -20.63
N GLU A 286 -15.29 -13.47 -21.57
CA GLU A 286 -14.53 -14.72 -21.39
C GLU A 286 -13.02 -14.52 -21.15
N THR A 287 -12.49 -13.33 -21.43
CA THR A 287 -11.06 -12.99 -21.22
C THR A 287 -10.82 -12.33 -19.86
N LEU A 288 -11.83 -11.69 -19.26
CA LEU A 288 -11.71 -11.00 -17.96
C LEU A 288 -11.63 -11.97 -16.76
N ASP A 289 -12.34 -13.10 -16.81
CA ASP A 289 -12.24 -14.13 -15.77
C ASP A 289 -10.88 -14.84 -15.79
N ASN A 290 -10.23 -14.90 -16.95
CA ASN A 290 -8.91 -15.52 -17.13
C ASN A 290 -7.73 -14.57 -16.79
N TYR A 291 -7.96 -13.24 -16.72
CA TYR A 291 -6.91 -12.22 -16.54
C TYR A 291 -7.28 -11.16 -15.49
N HIS A 292 -7.83 -11.59 -14.35
CA HIS A 292 -8.26 -10.72 -13.25
C HIS A 292 -7.16 -9.76 -12.76
N GLU A 293 -5.93 -10.24 -12.61
CA GLU A 293 -4.78 -9.45 -12.13
C GLU A 293 -4.40 -8.32 -13.12
N HIS A 294 -4.47 -8.58 -14.42
CA HIS A 294 -4.21 -7.55 -15.44
C HIS A 294 -5.27 -6.45 -15.42
N CYS A 295 -6.53 -6.81 -15.15
CA CYS A 295 -7.61 -5.85 -15.05
C CYS A 295 -7.46 -4.97 -13.80
N LEU A 296 -7.09 -5.56 -12.65
CA LEU A 296 -6.78 -4.81 -11.43
C LEU A 296 -5.60 -3.86 -11.62
N ASN A 297 -4.49 -4.34 -12.19
CA ASN A 297 -3.31 -3.53 -12.44
C ASN A 297 -3.56 -2.41 -13.45
N PHE A 298 -4.43 -2.64 -14.44
CA PHE A 298 -4.91 -1.60 -15.36
C PHE A 298 -5.67 -0.49 -14.63
N PHE A 299 -6.57 -0.84 -13.70
CA PHE A 299 -7.28 0.15 -12.89
C PHE A 299 -6.33 0.94 -11.96
N VAL A 300 -5.33 0.28 -11.38
CA VAL A 300 -4.26 0.95 -10.59
C VAL A 300 -3.45 1.91 -11.46
N LEU A 301 -3.12 1.53 -12.69
CA LEU A 301 -2.41 2.37 -13.65
C LEU A 301 -3.24 3.59 -14.06
N ILE A 302 -4.51 3.41 -14.42
CA ILE A 302 -5.43 4.52 -14.72
C ILE A 302 -5.52 5.47 -13.53
N ARG A 303 -5.69 4.92 -12.32
CA ARG A 303 -5.74 5.71 -11.09
C ARG A 303 -4.49 6.56 -10.90
N ALA A 304 -3.30 5.98 -11.09
CA ALA A 304 -2.03 6.69 -10.98
C ALA A 304 -1.91 7.81 -12.04
N ILE A 305 -2.32 7.54 -13.29
CA ILE A 305 -2.30 8.53 -14.38
C ILE A 305 -3.27 9.68 -14.10
N VAL A 306 -4.50 9.38 -13.67
CA VAL A 306 -5.50 10.39 -13.33
C VAL A 306 -5.04 11.23 -12.13
N THR A 307 -4.32 10.65 -11.17
CA THR A 307 -3.83 11.34 -9.97
C THR A 307 -2.61 12.22 -10.24
N HIS A 308 -1.69 11.79 -11.10
CA HIS A 308 -0.37 12.43 -11.25
C HIS A 308 -0.09 13.03 -12.63
N CYS A 309 -0.82 12.60 -13.66
CA CYS A 309 -0.56 12.91 -15.07
C CYS A 309 -1.85 13.14 -15.87
N LEU A 310 -2.83 13.85 -15.29
CA LEU A 310 -4.16 14.02 -15.90
C LEU A 310 -4.10 14.62 -17.31
N ASP A 311 -3.17 15.54 -17.56
CA ASP A 311 -2.96 16.19 -18.86
C ASP A 311 -2.59 15.19 -19.97
N ALA A 312 -1.83 14.14 -19.62
CA ALA A 312 -1.44 13.09 -20.57
C ALA A 312 -2.64 12.23 -21.01
N LEU A 313 -3.63 12.03 -20.14
CA LEU A 313 -4.84 11.27 -20.45
C LEU A 313 -5.75 12.00 -21.46
N VAL A 314 -5.82 13.32 -21.35
CA VAL A 314 -6.66 14.16 -22.22
C VAL A 314 -6.09 14.25 -23.64
N VAL A 315 -4.76 14.31 -23.76
CA VAL A 315 -4.06 14.28 -25.05
C VAL A 315 -4.24 12.91 -25.74
N ALA A 316 -4.31 11.83 -24.98
CA ALA A 316 -4.47 10.46 -25.49
C ALA A 316 -5.90 10.12 -26.00
N ASN A 317 -6.85 11.06 -25.95
CA ASN A 317 -8.22 10.90 -26.45
C ASN A 317 -8.95 9.66 -25.88
N PHE A 318 -8.69 9.34 -24.60
CA PHE A 318 -9.18 8.17 -23.89
C PHE A 318 -10.70 7.99 -24.00
N GLN A 319 -11.16 6.79 -24.36
CA GLN A 319 -12.57 6.38 -24.38
C GLN A 319 -12.87 5.49 -23.18
N LEU A 320 -13.84 5.89 -22.36
CA LEU A 320 -14.34 5.03 -21.29
C LEU A 320 -15.15 3.89 -21.93
N GLY A 321 -14.70 2.65 -21.76
CA GLY A 321 -15.43 1.48 -22.27
C GLY A 321 -16.81 1.37 -21.60
N THR A 322 -17.87 1.35 -22.40
CA THR A 322 -19.28 1.23 -21.98
C THR A 322 -19.69 -0.24 -21.79
N ARG A 323 -19.25 -0.90 -20.70
CA ARG A 323 -19.63 -2.32 -20.45
C ARG A 323 -20.23 -2.55 -19.07
N LYS A 324 -21.34 -3.31 -19.05
CA LYS A 324 -22.29 -3.51 -17.92
C LYS A 324 -21.76 -4.35 -16.74
N LYS A 325 -20.45 -4.54 -16.56
CA LYS A 325 -19.91 -5.28 -15.41
C LYS A 325 -18.67 -4.59 -14.87
N TYR A 326 -18.81 -3.91 -13.74
CA TYR A 326 -17.67 -3.37 -12.99
C TYR A 326 -17.40 -4.22 -11.75
N CYS A 327 -16.16 -4.66 -11.58
CA CYS A 327 -15.66 -5.14 -10.30
C CYS A 327 -15.57 -3.94 -9.32
N GLU A 328 -15.69 -4.17 -8.00
CA GLU A 328 -15.64 -3.11 -6.97
C GLU A 328 -14.42 -2.19 -7.09
N SER A 329 -13.26 -2.75 -7.47
CA SER A 329 -12.04 -2.00 -7.76
C SER A 329 -12.22 -1.01 -8.92
N GLY A 330 -12.96 -1.38 -9.96
CA GLY A 330 -13.27 -0.51 -11.11
C GLY A 330 -14.19 0.65 -10.73
N LEU A 331 -15.20 0.41 -9.87
CA LEU A 331 -16.09 1.46 -9.35
C LEU A 331 -15.34 2.45 -8.46
N THR A 332 -14.41 1.95 -7.64
CA THR A 332 -13.55 2.81 -6.79
C THR A 332 -12.71 3.75 -7.66
N VAL A 333 -12.06 3.23 -8.70
CA VAL A 333 -11.27 4.04 -9.63
C VAL A 333 -12.15 5.01 -10.42
N LEU A 334 -13.34 4.57 -10.86
CA LEU A 334 -14.30 5.45 -11.52
C LEU A 334 -14.70 6.63 -10.61
N LEU A 335 -15.05 6.36 -9.35
CA LEU A 335 -15.44 7.39 -8.40
C LEU A 335 -14.31 8.38 -8.12
N GLU A 336 -13.08 7.89 -7.94
CA GLU A 336 -11.91 8.74 -7.78
C GLU A 336 -11.65 9.60 -9.03
N MET A 337 -11.75 9.01 -10.21
CA MET A 337 -11.59 9.71 -11.48
C MET A 337 -12.64 10.82 -11.65
N LEU A 338 -13.91 10.54 -11.33
CA LEU A 338 -14.97 11.54 -11.35
C LEU A 338 -14.65 12.71 -10.40
N LYS A 339 -14.19 12.45 -9.17
CA LYS A 339 -13.80 13.51 -8.23
C LYS A 339 -12.61 14.34 -8.72
N GLN A 340 -11.62 13.73 -9.38
CA GLN A 340 -10.47 14.45 -9.95
C GLN A 340 -10.89 15.34 -11.14
N PHE A 341 -11.71 14.83 -12.06
CA PHE A 341 -12.22 15.63 -13.17
C PHE A 341 -13.11 16.79 -12.71
N GLN A 342 -13.83 16.66 -11.58
CA GLN A 342 -14.61 17.76 -11.01
C GLN A 342 -13.73 18.98 -10.69
N ILE A 343 -12.46 18.80 -10.31
CA ILE A 343 -11.54 19.89 -9.94
C ILE A 343 -10.75 20.38 -11.16
N SER A 344 -10.60 19.55 -12.18
CA SER A 344 -9.84 19.84 -13.42
C SER A 344 -10.45 20.93 -14.30
N GLU A 345 -9.62 21.53 -15.16
CA GLU A 345 -10.03 22.42 -16.25
C GLU A 345 -10.79 21.69 -17.37
N PHE A 346 -10.60 20.37 -17.51
CA PHE A 346 -11.24 19.56 -18.55
C PHE A 346 -12.66 19.07 -18.19
N ARG A 347 -13.20 19.49 -17.03
CA ARG A 347 -14.48 19.02 -16.48
C ARG A 347 -15.63 19.03 -17.48
N ASN A 348 -15.83 20.15 -18.19
CA ASN A 348 -16.98 20.33 -19.08
C ASN A 348 -16.90 19.38 -20.28
N LYS A 349 -15.70 19.26 -20.88
CA LYS A 349 -15.44 18.33 -22.00
C LYS A 349 -15.65 16.87 -21.60
N PHE A 350 -15.21 16.50 -20.39
CA PHE A 350 -15.35 15.14 -19.89
C PHE A 350 -16.82 14.77 -19.61
N TYR A 351 -17.52 15.56 -18.79
CA TYR A 351 -18.90 15.24 -18.41
C TYR A 351 -19.89 15.34 -19.56
N LYS A 352 -19.70 16.28 -20.49
CA LYS A 352 -20.52 16.36 -21.72
C LYS A 352 -20.44 15.08 -22.55
N LYS A 353 -19.29 14.41 -22.57
CA LYS A 353 -19.08 13.18 -23.33
C LYS A 353 -19.54 11.93 -22.58
N TYR A 354 -19.28 11.83 -21.28
CA TYR A 354 -19.40 10.57 -20.55
C TYR A 354 -20.52 10.51 -19.50
N LEU A 355 -21.07 11.63 -19.02
CA LEU A 355 -22.01 11.64 -17.89
C LEU A 355 -23.24 10.75 -18.14
N LEU A 356 -23.90 10.91 -19.29
CA LEU A 356 -25.11 10.13 -19.62
C LEU A 356 -24.78 8.64 -19.77
N SER A 357 -23.67 8.31 -20.43
CA SER A 357 -23.23 6.92 -20.60
C SER A 357 -22.90 6.23 -19.27
N ILE A 358 -22.34 6.98 -18.30
CA ILE A 358 -22.06 6.43 -16.97
C ILE A 358 -23.37 6.25 -16.19
N LEU A 359 -24.32 7.18 -16.29
CA LEU A 359 -25.64 7.03 -15.65
C LEU A 359 -26.38 5.79 -16.17
N GLU A 360 -26.49 5.65 -17.49
CA GLU A 360 -27.10 4.47 -18.15
C GLU A 360 -26.46 3.17 -17.66
N LEU A 361 -25.13 3.18 -17.56
CA LEU A 361 -24.38 2.01 -17.17
C LEU A 361 -24.59 1.63 -15.71
N ILE A 362 -24.49 2.59 -14.78
CA ILE A 362 -24.63 2.33 -13.35
C ILE A 362 -26.07 1.94 -13.00
N PHE A 363 -27.08 2.59 -13.59
CA PHE A 363 -28.47 2.17 -13.42
C PHE A 363 -28.71 0.77 -14.00
N GLY A 364 -28.18 0.48 -15.19
CA GLY A 364 -28.32 -0.84 -15.80
C GLY A 364 -27.71 -1.98 -14.98
N VAL A 365 -26.66 -1.70 -14.19
CA VAL A 365 -26.06 -2.67 -13.24
C VAL A 365 -26.86 -2.74 -11.94
N LEU A 366 -27.30 -1.61 -11.39
CA LEU A 366 -28.08 -1.56 -10.16
C LEU A 366 -29.44 -2.27 -10.27
N THR A 367 -30.05 -2.27 -11.45
CA THR A 367 -31.33 -2.94 -11.71
C THR A 367 -31.17 -4.42 -12.10
N ASP A 368 -29.95 -4.95 -12.19
CA ASP A 368 -29.67 -6.34 -12.49
C ASP A 368 -29.48 -7.14 -11.18
N SER A 369 -30.31 -8.16 -10.98
CA SER A 369 -30.32 -9.02 -9.78
C SER A 369 -29.00 -9.76 -9.49
N LEU A 370 -28.05 -9.80 -10.44
CA LEU A 370 -26.74 -10.47 -10.31
C LEU A 370 -25.62 -9.60 -9.69
N HIS A 371 -25.79 -8.28 -9.55
CA HIS A 371 -24.70 -7.35 -9.19
C HIS A 371 -24.82 -6.78 -7.77
N LYS A 372 -25.16 -7.64 -6.81
CA LYS A 372 -25.28 -7.28 -5.38
C LYS A 372 -23.95 -6.80 -4.73
N PRO A 373 -22.77 -7.39 -5.03
CA PRO A 373 -21.48 -6.86 -4.57
C PRO A 373 -21.22 -5.48 -5.17
N GLY A 374 -20.73 -4.52 -4.38
CA GLY A 374 -20.46 -3.15 -4.82
C GLY A 374 -21.65 -2.17 -4.83
N PHE A 375 -22.83 -2.55 -4.32
CA PHE A 375 -24.01 -1.66 -4.23
C PHE A 375 -23.68 -0.27 -3.68
N LYS A 376 -22.94 -0.23 -2.56
CA LYS A 376 -22.49 1.02 -1.93
C LYS A 376 -21.72 1.92 -2.90
N LEU A 377 -20.79 1.36 -3.67
CA LEU A 377 -19.99 2.12 -4.63
C LEU A 377 -20.83 2.61 -5.83
N HIS A 378 -21.77 1.79 -6.33
CA HIS A 378 -22.71 2.23 -7.36
C HIS A 378 -23.54 3.43 -6.90
N VAL A 379 -24.07 3.38 -5.67
CA VAL A 379 -24.83 4.48 -5.06
C VAL A 379 -23.95 5.73 -4.90
N MET A 380 -22.70 5.58 -4.46
CA MET A 380 -21.77 6.71 -4.32
C MET A 380 -21.43 7.36 -5.68
N VAL A 381 -21.28 6.57 -6.74
CA VAL A 381 -21.08 7.09 -8.10
C VAL A 381 -22.33 7.86 -8.58
N LEU A 382 -23.53 7.28 -8.42
CA LEU A 382 -24.78 7.98 -8.75
C LEU A 382 -24.94 9.28 -7.96
N HIS A 383 -24.71 9.23 -6.64
CA HIS A 383 -24.81 10.40 -5.77
C HIS A 383 -23.91 11.54 -6.26
N HIS A 384 -22.66 11.22 -6.63
CA HIS A 384 -21.73 12.19 -7.20
C HIS A 384 -22.25 12.80 -8.52
N LEU A 385 -22.75 11.98 -9.45
CA LEU A 385 -23.27 12.45 -10.75
C LEU A 385 -24.52 13.33 -10.58
N PHE A 386 -25.41 13.00 -9.64
CA PHE A 386 -26.59 13.80 -9.35
C PHE A 386 -26.20 15.15 -8.71
N CYS A 387 -25.24 15.15 -7.78
CA CYS A 387 -24.69 16.39 -7.21
C CYS A 387 -24.07 17.30 -8.28
N LEU A 388 -23.41 16.74 -9.30
CA LEU A 388 -22.87 17.51 -10.42
C LEU A 388 -23.96 18.15 -11.29
N ALA A 389 -25.06 17.43 -11.52
CA ALA A 389 -26.21 17.93 -12.28
C ALA A 389 -26.95 19.06 -11.55
N VAL A 390 -27.04 19.00 -10.22
CA VAL A 390 -27.72 20.00 -9.37
C VAL A 390 -26.82 21.21 -9.08
N GLY A 391 -25.55 20.98 -8.72
CA GLY A 391 -24.69 21.99 -8.08
C GLY A 391 -24.06 23.05 -9.01
N LEU A 392 -24.60 23.27 -10.21
CA LEU A 392 -24.03 24.20 -11.22
C LEU A 392 -22.54 23.96 -11.56
N PHE A 393 -22.01 22.76 -11.28
CA PHE A 393 -20.60 22.43 -11.48
C PHE A 393 -20.22 22.26 -12.96
N ILE A 394 -21.21 21.98 -13.82
CA ILE A 394 -21.06 21.82 -15.27
C ILE A 394 -21.66 23.05 -15.92
N ALA A 395 -20.80 23.87 -16.55
CA ALA A 395 -21.22 25.12 -17.19
C ALA A 395 -21.75 24.89 -18.62
N GLU A 396 -21.32 23.82 -19.28
CA GLU A 396 -21.79 23.47 -20.63
C GLU A 396 -23.11 22.68 -20.61
N PRO A 397 -23.98 22.86 -21.62
CA PRO A 397 -25.19 22.06 -21.76
C PRO A 397 -24.83 20.61 -22.11
N LEU A 398 -25.45 19.67 -21.39
CA LEU A 398 -25.31 18.22 -21.63
C LEU A 398 -26.09 17.71 -22.86
N TRP A 399 -26.91 18.56 -23.48
CA TRP A 399 -27.70 18.27 -24.67
C TRP A 399 -27.14 18.97 -25.92
N HIS A 400 -27.53 18.48 -27.10
CA HIS A 400 -27.34 19.23 -28.34
C HIS A 400 -28.28 20.45 -28.35
N VAL A 401 -27.72 21.66 -28.31
CA VAL A 401 -28.47 22.93 -28.24
C VAL A 401 -29.51 23.07 -29.36
N SER A 402 -29.27 22.44 -30.52
CA SER A 402 -30.19 22.39 -31.66
C SER A 402 -31.52 21.68 -31.37
N ASN A 403 -31.56 20.77 -30.39
CA ASN A 403 -32.70 19.89 -30.12
C ASN A 403 -33.62 20.43 -29.00
N CYS A 404 -33.33 21.58 -28.40
CA CYS A 404 -34.14 22.17 -27.32
C CYS A 404 -34.15 23.72 -27.36
N PRO A 405 -35.28 24.35 -27.73
CA PRO A 405 -35.36 25.80 -27.94
C PRO A 405 -35.59 26.65 -26.67
N TYR A 406 -35.74 26.06 -25.47
CA TYR A 406 -35.99 26.80 -24.22
C TYR A 406 -34.90 26.58 -23.18
N ARG A 407 -34.74 27.53 -22.24
CA ARG A 407 -33.76 27.53 -21.13
C ARG A 407 -33.92 26.32 -20.20
N SER A 408 -33.46 25.15 -20.64
CA SER A 408 -33.35 23.95 -19.82
C SER A 408 -32.09 24.05 -18.95
N SER A 409 -32.16 23.64 -17.68
CA SER A 409 -30.97 23.44 -16.85
C SER A 409 -30.44 22.01 -17.03
N ASN A 410 -29.15 21.79 -16.73
CA ASN A 410 -28.56 20.45 -16.69
C ASN A 410 -29.36 19.52 -15.76
N GLU A 411 -29.85 20.03 -14.64
CA GLU A 411 -30.73 19.30 -13.73
C GLU A 411 -32.02 18.82 -14.41
N ILE A 412 -32.76 19.70 -15.09
CA ILE A 412 -34.03 19.35 -15.75
C ILE A 412 -33.79 18.32 -16.86
N PHE A 413 -32.70 18.47 -17.61
CA PHE A 413 -32.33 17.54 -18.67
C PHE A 413 -31.99 16.15 -18.12
N VAL A 414 -31.14 16.08 -17.09
CA VAL A 414 -30.77 14.80 -16.47
C VAL A 414 -31.98 14.14 -15.80
N ARG A 415 -32.87 14.90 -15.14
CA ARG A 415 -34.14 14.37 -14.61
C ARG A 415 -34.94 13.66 -15.69
N LYS A 416 -35.17 14.31 -16.83
CA LYS A 416 -35.91 13.71 -17.95
C LYS A 416 -35.23 12.44 -18.47
N TYR A 417 -33.91 12.49 -18.67
CA TYR A 417 -33.13 11.34 -19.15
C TYR A 417 -33.19 10.15 -18.19
N VAL A 418 -33.03 10.39 -16.88
CA VAL A 418 -33.12 9.34 -15.86
C VAL A 418 -34.54 8.78 -15.79
N THR A 419 -35.58 9.61 -15.87
CA THR A 419 -36.97 9.12 -15.94
C THR A 419 -37.15 8.14 -17.11
N GLU A 420 -36.70 8.52 -18.31
CA GLU A 420 -36.78 7.64 -19.49
C GLU A 420 -36.00 6.34 -19.30
N LEU A 421 -34.83 6.42 -18.66
CA LEU A 421 -33.96 5.27 -18.37
C LEU A 421 -34.55 4.28 -17.36
N ILE A 422 -35.19 4.76 -16.29
CA ILE A 422 -35.71 3.89 -15.22
C ILE A 422 -37.13 3.40 -15.46
N THR A 423 -37.90 4.08 -16.32
CA THR A 423 -39.30 3.73 -16.63
C THR A 423 -39.52 2.24 -16.93
N PRO A 424 -38.67 1.55 -17.71
CA PRO A 424 -38.81 0.11 -17.97
C PRO A 424 -38.77 -0.78 -16.72
N PHE A 425 -38.21 -0.29 -15.61
CA PHE A 425 -38.04 -1.03 -14.36
C PHE A 425 -39.12 -0.73 -13.30
N CYS A 426 -39.95 0.29 -13.53
CA CYS A 426 -41.05 0.68 -12.63
C CYS A 426 -42.34 -0.07 -13.01
N VAL A 427 -42.46 -1.34 -12.64
CA VAL A 427 -43.59 -2.22 -13.07
C VAL A 427 -44.76 -2.26 -12.06
N LYS A 428 -44.59 -1.78 -10.82
CA LYS A 428 -45.64 -1.77 -9.77
C LYS A 428 -46.29 -0.39 -9.55
N VAL A 429 -47.61 -0.41 -9.34
CA VAL A 429 -48.62 0.61 -9.70
C VAL A 429 -48.80 1.82 -8.75
N ASN A 430 -47.90 2.14 -7.81
CA ASN A 430 -48.19 3.22 -6.82
C ASN A 430 -47.28 4.47 -6.85
N SER A 431 -46.25 4.52 -7.68
CA SER A 431 -45.41 5.70 -7.93
C SER A 431 -45.15 5.81 -9.42
N THR A 432 -45.21 7.02 -9.98
CA THR A 432 -44.75 7.25 -11.35
C THR A 432 -43.23 7.28 -11.34
N ALA A 433 -42.55 6.86 -12.42
CA ALA A 433 -41.09 6.99 -12.54
C ALA A 433 -40.59 8.43 -12.23
N ASN A 434 -41.44 9.43 -12.44
CA ASN A 434 -41.18 10.81 -12.03
C ASN A 434 -41.09 11.01 -10.52
N ASP A 435 -41.91 10.33 -9.72
CA ASP A 435 -41.91 10.42 -8.27
C ASP A 435 -40.61 9.86 -7.67
N ASP A 436 -40.14 8.73 -8.19
CA ASP A 436 -38.86 8.12 -7.79
C ASP A 436 -37.67 9.01 -8.18
N VAL A 437 -37.66 9.56 -9.41
CA VAL A 437 -36.62 10.52 -9.82
C VAL A 437 -36.66 11.76 -8.92
N ASN A 438 -37.84 12.29 -8.59
CA ASN A 438 -37.95 13.43 -7.69
C ASN A 438 -37.45 13.14 -6.27
N ALA A 439 -37.70 11.93 -5.75
CA ALA A 439 -37.15 11.47 -4.49
C ALA A 439 -35.61 11.32 -4.52
N LEU A 440 -35.06 10.80 -5.61
CA LEU A 440 -33.61 10.69 -5.80
C LEU A 440 -32.93 12.07 -5.81
N PHE A 441 -33.46 13.03 -6.57
CA PHE A 441 -32.87 14.37 -6.61
C PHE A 441 -33.02 15.16 -5.30
N SER A 442 -34.16 15.02 -4.59
CA SER A 442 -34.37 15.69 -3.29
C SER A 442 -33.48 15.13 -2.17
N SER A 443 -32.99 13.90 -2.32
CA SER A 443 -32.12 13.23 -1.37
C SER A 443 -30.62 13.38 -1.63
N THR A 444 -30.21 14.24 -2.57
CA THR A 444 -28.79 14.48 -2.92
C THR A 444 -27.96 15.21 -1.84
N HIS A 445 -28.58 15.73 -0.80
CA HIS A 445 -27.91 16.49 0.27
C HIS A 445 -26.89 15.67 1.07
N THR A 446 -27.17 14.38 1.33
CA THR A 446 -26.23 13.46 1.98
C THR A 446 -26.17 12.12 1.24
N ALA A 447 -25.03 11.43 1.36
CA ALA A 447 -24.89 10.10 0.76
C ALA A 447 -25.89 9.10 1.38
N ASP A 448 -26.15 9.20 2.68
CA ASP A 448 -27.07 8.29 3.39
C ASP A 448 -28.52 8.49 2.97
N SER A 449 -28.97 9.74 2.83
CA SER A 449 -30.32 10.04 2.34
C SER A 449 -30.50 9.52 0.91
N PHE A 450 -29.51 9.74 0.05
CA PHE A 450 -29.54 9.29 -1.33
C PHE A 450 -29.56 7.76 -1.41
N MET A 451 -28.74 7.10 -0.60
CA MET A 451 -28.70 5.64 -0.49
C MET A 451 -30.05 5.06 -0.07
N ARG A 452 -30.74 5.66 0.91
CA ARG A 452 -32.10 5.25 1.30
C ARG A 452 -33.09 5.40 0.15
N SER A 453 -33.01 6.48 -0.62
CA SER A 453 -33.89 6.68 -1.79
C SER A 453 -33.63 5.66 -2.90
N VAL A 454 -32.37 5.35 -3.20
CA VAL A 454 -32.02 4.29 -4.17
C VAL A 454 -32.52 2.93 -3.69
N ARG A 455 -32.41 2.62 -2.39
CA ARG A 455 -32.98 1.39 -1.80
C ARG A 455 -34.50 1.32 -1.98
N ASN A 456 -35.19 2.42 -1.69
CA ASN A 456 -36.64 2.50 -1.84
C ASN A 456 -37.08 2.31 -3.30
N PHE A 457 -36.32 2.85 -4.25
CA PHE A 457 -36.54 2.63 -5.68
C PHE A 457 -36.35 1.15 -6.05
N LEU A 458 -35.21 0.53 -5.69
CA LEU A 458 -34.95 -0.88 -6.04
C LEU A 458 -35.97 -1.84 -5.42
N ARG A 459 -36.47 -1.53 -4.22
CA ARG A 459 -37.51 -2.33 -3.54
C ARG A 459 -38.82 -2.41 -4.33
N GLN A 460 -39.10 -1.43 -5.19
CA GLN A 460 -40.30 -1.41 -6.02
C GLN A 460 -40.18 -2.30 -7.27
N SER A 461 -38.97 -2.75 -7.60
CA SER A 461 -38.71 -3.72 -8.68
C SER A 461 -39.06 -5.14 -8.23
N ASP A 462 -39.67 -5.93 -9.13
CA ASP A 462 -40.07 -7.32 -8.88
C ASP A 462 -38.88 -8.24 -8.54
N GLU A 463 -37.67 -7.93 -9.04
CA GLU A 463 -36.48 -8.76 -8.84
C GLU A 463 -35.83 -8.64 -7.45
N PHE A 464 -36.12 -7.56 -6.71
CA PHE A 464 -35.42 -7.22 -5.45
C PHE A 464 -36.30 -7.29 -4.20
N SER A 465 -37.60 -7.59 -4.33
CA SER A 465 -38.53 -7.64 -3.18
C SER A 465 -38.30 -8.80 -2.20
N GLU A 466 -37.53 -9.83 -2.56
CA GLU A 466 -37.32 -11.04 -1.75
C GLU A 466 -35.97 -11.11 -0.99
N TYR A 467 -35.02 -10.19 -1.23
CA TYR A 467 -33.61 -10.34 -0.80
C TYR A 467 -33.15 -9.42 0.35
N ASP A 468 -34.04 -9.15 1.31
CA ASP A 468 -33.89 -8.12 2.36
C ASP A 468 -32.75 -8.34 3.39
N ARG A 469 -32.01 -9.45 3.35
CA ARG A 469 -30.87 -9.70 4.27
C ARG A 469 -29.49 -9.64 3.60
N ASP A 470 -29.38 -10.02 2.33
CA ASP A 470 -28.08 -10.10 1.64
C ASP A 470 -27.58 -8.74 1.13
N LEU A 471 -28.43 -7.71 1.13
CA LEU A 471 -28.06 -6.34 0.71
C LEU A 471 -27.47 -5.48 1.84
N PHE A 472 -27.39 -5.96 3.09
CA PHE A 472 -27.15 -5.09 4.25
C PHE A 472 -26.08 -5.57 5.26
N PRO A 473 -24.80 -5.71 4.86
CA PRO A 473 -23.68 -6.00 5.78
C PRO A 473 -23.23 -4.81 6.65
N GLU A 474 -23.76 -3.61 6.43
CA GLU A 474 -23.22 -2.35 6.97
C GLU A 474 -23.30 -2.19 8.50
N LEU A 475 -24.30 -2.78 9.15
CA LEU A 475 -24.41 -2.78 10.62
C LEU A 475 -23.36 -3.70 11.25
N GLU A 476 -23.09 -4.85 10.64
CA GLU A 476 -22.03 -5.76 11.09
C GLU A 476 -20.63 -5.18 10.84
N GLU A 477 -20.43 -4.51 9.71
CA GLU A 477 -19.18 -3.80 9.40
C GLU A 477 -18.91 -2.64 10.37
N HIS A 478 -19.94 -1.88 10.75
CA HIS A 478 -19.80 -0.78 11.72
C HIS A 478 -19.45 -1.30 13.12
N ASP A 479 -20.17 -2.32 13.61
CA ASP A 479 -19.88 -2.94 14.91
C ASP A 479 -18.50 -3.62 14.92
N ALA A 480 -18.10 -4.24 13.82
CA ALA A 480 -16.76 -4.81 13.67
C ALA A 480 -15.69 -3.72 13.66
N ALA A 481 -15.93 -2.59 12.97
CA ALA A 481 -15.03 -1.45 12.95
C ALA A 481 -14.87 -0.79 14.32
N GLU A 482 -15.94 -0.68 15.10
CA GLU A 482 -15.89 -0.11 16.46
C GLU A 482 -15.15 -1.03 17.45
N ARG A 483 -15.38 -2.35 17.37
CA ARG A 483 -14.61 -3.35 18.13
C ARG A 483 -13.13 -3.33 17.76
N GLU A 484 -12.84 -3.15 16.48
CA GLU A 484 -11.49 -3.03 15.95
C GLU A 484 -10.82 -1.71 16.39
N GLU A 485 -11.57 -0.61 16.47
CA GLU A 485 -11.08 0.67 16.99
C GLU A 485 -10.79 0.60 18.50
N THR A 486 -11.66 0.01 19.30
CA THR A 486 -11.40 -0.24 20.72
C THR A 486 -10.20 -1.17 20.94
N ARG A 487 -10.01 -2.18 20.08
CA ARG A 487 -8.81 -3.04 20.09
C ARG A 487 -7.53 -2.25 19.84
N ARG A 488 -7.55 -1.25 18.95
CA ARG A 488 -6.37 -0.40 18.65
C ARG A 488 -5.94 0.50 19.80
N LEU A 489 -6.81 0.75 20.78
CA LEU A 489 -6.47 1.56 21.95
C LEU A 489 -5.61 0.81 22.98
N ILE A 490 -5.57 -0.52 22.92
CA ILE A 490 -4.79 -1.34 23.84
C ILE A 490 -3.34 -1.41 23.35
N ARG A 491 -2.40 -1.02 24.23
CA ARG A 491 -0.97 -1.01 23.88
C ARG A 491 -0.49 -2.44 23.61
N GLY A 492 0.48 -2.61 22.71
CA GLY A 492 1.04 -3.93 22.36
C GLY A 492 0.15 -4.87 21.52
N ILE A 493 -1.17 -4.64 21.41
CA ILE A 493 -2.05 -5.46 20.53
C ILE A 493 -1.69 -5.23 19.06
N TYR A 494 -1.51 -3.97 18.67
CA TYR A 494 -1.02 -3.61 17.35
C TYR A 494 0.46 -3.25 17.41
N ASN A 495 1.32 -4.27 17.40
CA ASN A 495 2.71 -4.04 17.03
C ASN A 495 2.73 -3.60 15.56
N ARG A 496 3.25 -2.38 15.29
CA ARG A 496 3.36 -1.79 13.95
C ARG A 496 4.19 -2.62 12.96
N THR A 497 4.83 -3.69 13.40
CA THR A 497 5.40 -4.70 12.53
C THR A 497 4.30 -5.69 12.12
N MET A 498 3.52 -5.39 11.08
CA MET A 498 2.86 -6.33 10.14
C MET A 498 1.71 -5.63 9.38
N LYS A 499 2.09 -4.80 8.42
CA LYS A 499 1.41 -4.72 7.11
C LYS A 499 2.53 -4.58 6.09
N ASP A 500 3.17 -5.69 5.78
CA ASP A 500 3.86 -5.89 4.51
C ASP A 500 3.08 -7.00 3.79
#